data_AF-A0A954ID87-F1
#
_entry.id   AF-A0A954ID87-F1
#
_cell.length_a   1.000
_cell.length_b   1.000
_cell.length_c   1.000
_cell.angle_alpha   90.00
_cell.angle_beta   90.00
_cell.angle_gamma   90.00
#
_symmetry.space_group_name_H-M   'P 1'
#
loop_
_entity.id
_entity.type
_entity.pdbx_description
1 polymer ?
#
loop_
_entity_poly.entity_id
_entity_poly.type
_entity_poly.pdbx_seq_one_letter_code
_entity_poly.pdbx_strand_id
1 'polypeptide(L)'
;MKPITQVTFPLLFSLIVICLSEAAIAQQPVSGTAANQVRSAAVATTGELLFEDHFDRDTLGDWKVVIPGFSVQDGVLTGRQDRADHGAVGRVYRDFRDVVAEFRFRLAGSTVFNVVFDDRNCRKSHAGHICRVAFSPKAIRLGDDREGVMRNDIFEMRRDPARKA
;
A
#
# COMPACT_ATOMS: atom_id res chain seq x y z
N MET A 1 16.60 -41.39 -0.58
CA MET A 1 15.88 -40.10 -0.48
C MET A 1 16.77 -39.11 0.29
N LYS A 2 16.72 -37.81 -0.01
CA LYS A 2 17.34 -36.75 0.81
C LYS A 2 16.25 -36.08 1.67
N PRO A 3 16.57 -35.53 2.86
CA PRO A 3 15.57 -34.98 3.78
C PRO A 3 14.92 -33.69 3.23
N ILE A 4 13.70 -33.42 3.69
CA ILE A 4 12.99 -32.16 3.48
C ILE A 4 13.47 -31.17 4.55
N THR A 5 14.03 -30.03 4.12
CA THR A 5 14.38 -28.93 5.02
C THR A 5 13.28 -27.87 4.99
N GLN A 6 12.62 -27.62 6.12
CA GLN A 6 11.75 -26.45 6.27
C GLN A 6 12.58 -25.18 6.53
N VAL A 7 12.28 -24.09 5.84
CA VAL A 7 12.56 -22.71 6.27
C VAL A 7 11.33 -21.85 5.93
N THR A 8 11.11 -20.77 6.67
CA THR A 8 9.79 -20.14 6.86
C THR A 8 9.61 -18.82 6.09
N PHE A 9 8.34 -18.50 5.78
CA PHE A 9 7.74 -17.17 5.52
C PHE A 9 8.41 -15.99 6.26
N PRO A 10 8.36 -14.71 5.77
CA PRO A 10 7.23 -14.12 5.02
C PRO A 10 7.54 -13.40 3.69
N LEU A 11 6.71 -13.54 2.64
CA LEU A 11 5.50 -12.77 2.28
C LEU A 11 5.74 -11.40 1.56
N LEU A 12 4.88 -11.08 0.56
CA LEU A 12 5.13 -10.14 -0.57
C LEU A 12 3.80 -9.62 -1.19
N PHE A 13 3.70 -8.37 -1.68
CA PHE A 13 2.46 -7.72 -2.26
C PHE A 13 2.76 -6.44 -3.11
N SER A 14 1.72 -5.85 -3.73
CA SER A 14 1.71 -4.56 -4.45
C SER A 14 1.63 -3.29 -3.55
N LEU A 15 2.26 -2.19 -4.01
CA LEU A 15 2.71 -0.95 -3.34
C LEU A 15 2.14 0.45 -3.77
N ILE A 16 1.31 1.23 -3.04
CA ILE A 16 0.91 2.62 -3.46
C ILE A 16 1.12 3.68 -2.34
N VAL A 17 2.39 4.04 -2.10
CA VAL A 17 2.83 4.89 -0.96
C VAL A 17 2.47 6.38 -1.07
N ILE A 18 1.24 6.75 -0.66
CA ILE A 18 0.86 8.16 -0.43
C ILE A 18 1.17 8.56 1.03
N CYS A 19 2.01 9.59 1.25
CA CYS A 19 2.69 9.88 2.53
C CYS A 19 2.52 11.31 3.07
N LEU A 20 1.32 11.63 3.56
CA LEU A 20 0.98 12.97 4.08
C LEU A 20 1.61 13.25 5.46
N SER A 21 2.50 14.23 5.54
CA SER A 21 3.26 14.59 6.74
C SER A 21 2.86 15.94 7.34
N GLU A 22 2.65 16.02 8.66
CA GLU A 22 3.19 17.07 9.54
C GLU A 22 2.94 16.80 11.04
N ALA A 23 3.58 17.62 11.89
CA ALA A 23 3.44 17.76 13.35
C ALA A 23 3.98 16.65 14.29
N ALA A 24 4.90 17.11 15.14
CA ALA A 24 5.46 16.52 16.37
C ALA A 24 4.39 16.20 17.46
N ILE A 25 4.65 15.50 18.58
CA ILE A 25 5.91 15.02 19.20
C ILE A 25 5.64 13.77 20.09
N ALA A 26 6.71 13.07 20.50
CA ALA A 26 6.79 12.03 21.55
C ALA A 26 5.97 10.72 21.44
N GLN A 27 6.66 9.60 21.70
CA GLN A 27 6.09 8.32 22.12
C GLN A 27 6.92 7.77 23.29
N GLN A 28 6.26 7.20 24.30
CA GLN A 28 6.91 6.53 25.43
C GLN A 28 7.23 5.06 25.09
N PRO A 29 8.20 4.43 25.79
CA PRO A 29 8.51 3.02 25.58
C PRO A 29 7.33 2.12 25.98
N VAL A 30 6.80 1.38 25.00
CA VAL A 30 5.79 0.35 25.24
C VAL A 30 6.48 -0.98 25.55
N SER A 31 6.48 -1.37 26.82
CA SER A 31 7.03 -2.66 27.27
C SER A 31 6.28 -3.83 26.60
N GLY A 32 7.02 -4.67 25.88
CA GLY A 32 6.46 -5.78 25.11
C GLY A 32 5.72 -6.79 25.99
N THR A 33 4.42 -6.95 25.77
CA THR A 33 3.61 -8.06 26.30
C THR A 33 3.41 -9.08 25.18
N ALA A 34 3.50 -10.37 25.49
CA ALA A 34 3.52 -11.43 24.49
C ALA A 34 2.27 -11.43 23.58
N ALA A 35 2.49 -11.52 22.26
CA ALA A 35 1.41 -11.53 21.28
C ALA A 35 0.59 -12.83 21.38
N ASN A 36 -0.65 -12.70 21.86
CA ASN A 36 -1.60 -13.81 21.93
C ASN A 36 -1.92 -14.32 20.50
N GLN A 37 -1.55 -15.56 20.16
CA GLN A 37 -1.83 -16.15 18.85
C GLN A 37 -3.31 -16.51 18.68
N VAL A 38 -4.14 -15.50 18.40
CA VAL A 38 -5.45 -15.71 17.79
C VAL A 38 -5.24 -16.19 16.35
N ARG A 39 -5.15 -17.51 16.17
CA ARG A 39 -5.12 -18.13 14.83
C ARG A 39 -6.51 -18.08 14.22
N SER A 40 -6.88 -16.91 13.68
CA SER A 40 -8.00 -16.80 12.75
C SER A 40 -7.81 -17.78 11.59
N ALA A 41 -8.90 -18.34 11.08
CA ALA A 41 -8.89 -18.91 9.74
C ALA A 41 -8.46 -17.82 8.74
N ALA A 42 -7.79 -18.23 7.66
CA ALA A 42 -7.40 -17.29 6.60
C ALA A 42 -8.65 -16.70 5.93
N VAL A 43 -8.67 -15.38 5.76
CA VAL A 43 -9.84 -14.64 5.21
C VAL A 43 -10.03 -14.91 3.71
N ALA A 44 -8.98 -15.38 3.03
CA ALA A 44 -8.99 -15.82 1.65
C ALA A 44 -8.07 -17.04 1.47
N THR A 45 -8.14 -17.69 0.30
CA THR A 45 -7.17 -18.72 -0.14
C THR A 45 -6.38 -18.17 -1.31
N THR A 46 -5.06 -18.27 -1.26
CA THR A 46 -4.17 -17.79 -2.33
C THR A 46 -4.38 -18.60 -3.61
N GLY A 47 -4.52 -17.89 -4.74
CA GLY A 47 -4.66 -18.47 -6.07
C GLY A 47 -3.34 -18.55 -6.85
N GLU A 48 -3.41 -18.31 -8.16
CA GLU A 48 -2.24 -18.21 -9.03
C GLU A 48 -1.37 -16.99 -8.67
N LEU A 49 -0.05 -17.14 -8.82
CA LEU A 49 0.94 -16.08 -8.54
C LEU A 49 1.00 -15.07 -9.70
N LEU A 50 0.25 -13.97 -9.59
CA LEU A 50 0.16 -12.95 -10.64
C LEU A 50 1.41 -12.04 -10.73
N PHE A 51 2.16 -11.88 -9.64
CA PHE A 51 3.37 -11.05 -9.57
C PHE A 51 4.22 -11.43 -8.37
N GLU A 52 5.54 -11.47 -8.55
CA GLU A 52 6.52 -11.53 -7.47
C GLU A 52 7.68 -10.57 -7.74
N ASP A 53 8.19 -9.93 -6.69
CA ASP A 53 9.35 -9.04 -6.75
C ASP A 53 10.06 -8.94 -5.39
N HIS A 54 11.25 -9.52 -5.28
CA HIS A 54 12.09 -9.48 -4.07
C HIS A 54 13.08 -8.31 -4.06
N PHE A 55 13.14 -7.52 -5.14
CA PHE A 55 14.07 -6.39 -5.29
C PHE A 55 15.57 -6.73 -5.22
N ASP A 56 15.97 -7.94 -5.62
CA ASP A 56 17.38 -8.41 -5.74
C ASP A 56 18.22 -7.65 -6.82
N ARG A 57 17.71 -6.53 -7.33
CA ARG A 57 18.26 -5.72 -8.42
C ARG A 57 18.18 -4.24 -8.05
N ASP A 58 19.14 -3.45 -8.51
CA ASP A 58 19.22 -1.99 -8.33
C ASP A 58 18.20 -1.18 -9.15
N THR A 59 17.40 -1.83 -10.01
CA THR A 59 16.46 -1.18 -10.93
C THR A 59 14.99 -1.53 -10.67
N LEU A 60 14.08 -0.61 -10.97
CA LEU A 60 12.64 -0.78 -10.69
C LEU A 60 11.97 -1.92 -11.48
N GLY A 61 12.48 -2.31 -12.65
CA GLY A 61 11.89 -3.39 -13.45
C GLY A 61 10.45 -3.09 -13.88
N ASP A 62 9.51 -3.97 -13.50
CA ASP A 62 8.07 -3.86 -13.82
C ASP A 62 7.37 -2.63 -13.22
N TRP A 63 7.94 -2.01 -12.18
CA TRP A 63 7.33 -0.89 -11.47
C TRP A 63 7.39 0.41 -12.28
N LYS A 64 6.23 0.85 -12.77
CA LYS A 64 6.10 2.13 -13.48
C LYS A 64 5.88 3.27 -12.51
N VAL A 65 6.78 4.24 -12.55
CA VAL A 65 6.69 5.49 -11.79
C VAL A 65 5.73 6.45 -12.51
N VAL A 66 4.66 6.82 -11.82
CA VAL A 66 3.67 7.84 -12.28
C VAL A 66 3.99 9.19 -11.64
N ILE A 67 4.41 9.19 -10.37
CA ILE A 67 4.95 10.36 -9.67
C ILE A 67 6.29 9.96 -9.03
N PRO A 68 7.40 10.70 -9.28
CA PRO A 68 8.74 10.39 -8.76
C PRO A 68 8.81 10.22 -7.24
N GLY A 69 9.82 9.46 -6.79
CA GLY A 69 10.10 9.18 -5.38
C GLY A 69 10.35 7.71 -5.06
N PHE A 70 10.16 6.79 -6.01
CA PHE A 70 10.48 5.36 -5.86
C PHE A 70 11.86 4.99 -6.42
N SER A 71 12.56 4.09 -5.72
CA SER A 71 13.85 3.51 -6.09
C SER A 71 14.04 2.15 -5.39
N VAL A 72 14.94 1.29 -5.86
CA VAL A 72 15.42 0.15 -5.05
C VAL A 72 16.69 0.58 -4.33
N GLN A 73 16.80 0.25 -3.05
CA GLN A 73 17.96 0.50 -2.19
C GLN A 73 18.11 -0.70 -1.25
N ASP A 74 19.33 -1.25 -1.10
CA ASP A 74 19.64 -2.35 -0.17
C ASP A 74 18.67 -3.55 -0.20
N GLY A 75 18.22 -3.94 -1.41
CA GLY A 75 17.25 -5.03 -1.59
C GLY A 75 15.80 -4.71 -1.20
N VAL A 76 15.43 -3.43 -1.08
CA VAL A 76 14.04 -3.02 -0.80
C VAL A 76 13.57 -1.85 -1.67
N LEU A 77 12.31 -1.92 -2.11
CA LEU A 77 11.61 -0.78 -2.72
C LEU A 77 11.43 0.33 -1.69
N THR A 78 12.07 1.47 -1.93
CA THR A 78 12.04 2.65 -1.08
C THR A 78 11.27 3.76 -1.79
N GLY A 79 10.20 4.23 -1.14
CA GLY A 79 9.38 5.37 -1.58
C GLY A 79 9.57 6.59 -0.68
N ARG A 80 9.80 7.76 -1.27
CA ARG A 80 9.92 9.06 -0.60
C ARG A 80 8.90 10.04 -1.21
N GLN A 81 8.34 10.93 -0.40
CA GLN A 81 7.55 12.05 -0.88
C GLN A 81 8.45 13.30 -0.98
N ASP A 82 8.64 13.78 -2.21
CA ASP A 82 9.57 14.88 -2.53
C ASP A 82 8.91 16.27 -2.51
N ARG A 83 7.58 16.32 -2.39
CA ARG A 83 6.76 17.54 -2.51
C ARG A 83 5.64 17.56 -1.47
N ALA A 84 5.23 18.75 -1.05
CA ALA A 84 4.13 18.89 -0.09
C ALA A 84 2.74 18.59 -0.70
N ASP A 85 2.55 18.82 -2.01
CA ASP A 85 1.24 18.76 -2.66
C ASP A 85 0.79 17.35 -3.08
N HIS A 86 1.72 16.38 -3.19
CA HIS A 86 1.40 15.00 -3.53
C HIS A 86 2.49 14.00 -3.11
N GLY A 87 2.07 12.76 -2.85
CA GLY A 87 2.97 11.62 -2.64
C GLY A 87 3.44 10.98 -3.94
N ALA A 88 4.54 10.22 -3.84
CA ALA A 88 5.04 9.40 -4.95
C ALA A 88 4.02 8.31 -5.32
N VAL A 89 4.03 7.90 -6.60
CA VAL A 89 3.11 6.88 -7.11
C VAL A 89 3.88 5.93 -8.02
N GLY A 90 4.07 4.69 -7.56
CA GLY A 90 4.49 3.56 -8.36
C GLY A 90 3.27 2.67 -8.66
N ARG A 91 3.30 1.96 -9.79
CA ARG A 91 2.27 0.99 -10.18
C ARG A 91 2.90 -0.23 -10.85
N VAL A 92 2.37 -1.41 -10.52
CA VAL A 92 2.54 -2.64 -11.31
C VAL A 92 1.17 -2.96 -11.91
N TYR A 93 1.14 -3.27 -13.21
CA TYR A 93 -0.09 -3.56 -13.93
C TYR A 93 -0.27 -5.07 -14.06
N ARG A 94 -1.38 -5.59 -13.54
CA ARG A 94 -1.84 -6.98 -13.66
C ARG A 94 -3.36 -6.97 -13.84
N ASP A 95 -3.88 -7.87 -14.66
CA ASP A 95 -5.32 -8.10 -14.75
C ASP A 95 -5.72 -9.12 -13.66
N PHE A 96 -6.69 -8.77 -12.82
CA PHE A 96 -7.23 -9.60 -11.75
C PHE A 96 -8.70 -9.26 -11.50
N ARG A 97 -9.43 -10.15 -10.81
CA ARG A 97 -10.78 -9.89 -10.29
C ARG A 97 -10.73 -9.87 -8.77
N ASP A 98 -10.36 -11.01 -8.23
CA ASP A 98 -10.14 -11.25 -6.81
C ASP A 98 -8.63 -11.47 -6.64
N VAL A 99 -8.01 -10.83 -5.64
CA VAL A 99 -6.57 -10.95 -5.41
C VAL A 99 -6.29 -11.01 -3.90
N VAL A 100 -5.54 -12.03 -3.49
CA VAL A 100 -4.86 -12.01 -2.19
C VAL A 100 -3.58 -11.24 -2.43
N ALA A 101 -3.46 -10.04 -1.85
CA ALA A 101 -2.24 -9.23 -1.93
C ALA A 101 -1.62 -8.91 -0.41
N GLU A 102 0.08 -9.83 0.90
CA GLU A 102 0.73 -9.97 2.28
C GLU A 102 2.16 -9.37 2.51
N PHE A 103 2.56 -8.24 1.90
CA PHE A 103 3.94 -7.71 2.01
C PHE A 103 4.54 -7.59 3.43
N ARG A 104 5.87 -7.53 3.46
CA ARG A 104 6.65 -6.90 4.53
C ARG A 104 6.88 -5.43 4.21
N PHE A 105 6.82 -4.57 5.22
CA PHE A 105 7.07 -3.13 5.09
C PHE A 105 7.78 -2.56 6.31
N ARG A 106 8.39 -1.39 6.16
CA ARG A 106 8.84 -0.51 7.25
C ARG A 106 8.42 0.93 6.93
N LEU A 107 8.04 1.70 7.94
CA LEU A 107 7.64 3.10 7.73
C LEU A 107 8.84 4.04 7.51
N ALA A 108 10.01 3.76 8.08
CA ALA A 108 11.23 4.57 7.89
C ALA A 108 11.04 6.09 8.13
N GLY A 109 10.15 6.47 9.08
CA GLY A 109 9.80 7.86 9.37
C GLY A 109 8.51 8.35 8.70
N SER A 110 7.95 7.60 7.75
CA SER A 110 6.64 7.85 7.15
C SER A 110 5.51 7.85 8.19
N THR A 111 4.65 8.87 8.09
CA THR A 111 3.38 9.00 8.84
C THR A 111 2.29 8.08 8.31
N VAL A 112 2.28 7.81 7.00
CA VAL A 112 1.29 6.98 6.31
C VAL A 112 1.84 6.48 4.97
N PHE A 113 1.46 5.27 4.58
CA PHE A 113 1.49 4.82 3.19
C PHE A 113 0.17 4.11 2.84
N ASN A 114 -0.07 3.82 1.57
CA ASN A 114 -1.29 3.14 1.14
C ASN A 114 -0.97 1.91 0.28
N VAL A 115 -1.91 0.97 0.20
CA VAL A 115 -2.19 0.18 -1.00
C VAL A 115 -3.43 0.78 -1.62
N VAL A 116 -3.50 0.84 -2.95
CA VAL A 116 -4.74 1.14 -3.67
C VAL A 116 -4.85 0.16 -4.84
N PHE A 117 -6.05 -0.35 -5.07
CA PHE A 117 -6.37 -1.20 -6.21
C PHE A 117 -7.17 -0.37 -7.22
N ASP A 118 -6.70 -0.31 -8.46
CA ASP A 118 -7.24 0.56 -9.51
C ASP A 118 -7.81 -0.28 -10.66
N ASP A 119 -9.04 0.02 -11.10
CA ASP A 119 -9.57 -0.47 -12.39
C ASP A 119 -9.51 0.66 -13.43
N ARG A 120 -8.66 0.48 -14.44
CA ARG A 120 -8.54 1.39 -15.59
C ARG A 120 -9.82 1.57 -16.41
N ASN A 121 -10.84 0.72 -16.22
CA ASN A 121 -12.14 0.79 -16.88
C ASN A 121 -13.19 1.49 -16.02
N CYS A 122 -13.00 1.62 -14.71
CA CYS A 122 -13.90 2.32 -13.82
C CYS A 122 -13.86 3.84 -14.12
N ARG A 123 -14.93 4.35 -14.73
CA ARG A 123 -15.09 5.78 -15.05
C ARG A 123 -15.78 6.58 -13.93
N LYS A 124 -16.27 5.92 -12.88
CA LYS A 124 -17.03 6.54 -11.77
C LYS A 124 -16.17 7.11 -10.64
N SER A 125 -14.91 6.67 -10.56
CA SER A 125 -13.97 7.01 -9.49
C SER A 125 -12.70 7.64 -10.06
N HIS A 126 -12.14 8.61 -9.34
CA HIS A 126 -10.95 9.34 -9.72
C HIS A 126 -9.77 8.39 -9.94
N ALA A 127 -9.06 8.57 -11.05
CA ALA A 127 -7.94 7.73 -11.49
C ALA A 127 -8.22 6.20 -11.58
N GLY A 128 -9.49 5.78 -11.48
CA GLY A 128 -9.90 4.37 -11.45
C GLY A 128 -9.85 3.71 -10.06
N HIS A 129 -9.62 4.47 -8.98
CA HIS A 129 -9.46 3.92 -7.62
C HIS A 129 -10.69 3.11 -7.17
N ILE A 130 -10.47 1.86 -6.75
CA ILE A 130 -11.53 0.95 -6.27
C ILE A 130 -11.53 0.84 -4.75
N CYS A 131 -10.43 0.36 -4.16
CA CYS A 131 -10.32 0.20 -2.71
C CYS A 131 -8.89 0.42 -2.23
N ARG A 132 -8.77 0.73 -0.93
CA ARG A 132 -7.58 1.29 -0.31
C ARG A 132 -7.28 0.63 1.03
N VAL A 133 -6.00 0.45 1.33
CA VAL A 133 -5.51 0.08 2.66
C VAL A 133 -4.46 1.11 3.09
N ALA A 134 -4.81 2.02 4.01
CA ALA A 134 -3.91 3.04 4.52
C ALA A 134 -3.23 2.56 5.81
N PHE A 135 -1.91 2.46 5.81
CA PHE A 135 -1.07 2.00 6.92
C PHE A 135 -0.42 3.21 7.60
N SER A 136 -0.51 3.30 8.93
CA SER A 136 0.10 4.36 9.74
C SER A 136 0.57 3.81 11.09
N PRO A 137 1.47 4.48 11.85
CA PRO A 137 1.97 3.99 13.14
C PRO A 137 0.88 3.68 14.19
N LYS A 138 -0.33 4.22 14.01
CA LYS A 138 -1.44 4.14 14.97
C LYS A 138 -2.63 3.31 14.47
N ALA A 139 -2.73 3.03 13.17
CA ALA A 139 -3.88 2.35 12.58
C ALA A 139 -3.58 1.82 11.16
N ILE A 140 -4.22 0.71 10.82
CA ILE A 140 -4.52 0.32 9.43
C ILE A 140 -5.98 0.70 9.16
N ARG A 141 -6.27 1.33 8.01
CA ARG A 141 -7.63 1.70 7.61
C ARG A 141 -7.97 1.13 6.25
N LEU A 142 -9.11 0.46 6.13
CA LEU A 142 -9.69 0.06 4.85
C LEU A 142 -10.57 1.19 4.32
N GLY A 143 -10.57 1.41 3.01
CA GLY A 143 -11.39 2.44 2.35
C GLY A 143 -12.01 1.92 1.06
N ASP A 144 -13.31 2.19 0.89
CA ASP A 144 -13.98 2.18 -0.40
C ASP A 144 -13.69 3.51 -1.08
N ASP A 145 -12.84 3.48 -2.10
CA ASP A 145 -12.55 4.66 -2.93
C ASP A 145 -13.60 4.79 -4.05
N ARG A 146 -14.09 3.65 -4.56
CA ARG A 146 -15.01 3.54 -5.71
C ARG A 146 -16.31 4.31 -5.52
N GLU A 147 -16.99 4.04 -4.42
CA GLU A 147 -18.30 4.63 -4.09
C GLU A 147 -18.18 5.70 -2.98
N GLY A 148 -17.00 5.78 -2.33
CA GLY A 148 -16.63 6.75 -1.29
C GLY A 148 -15.85 7.97 -1.81
N VAL A 149 -14.74 8.32 -1.15
CA VAL A 149 -14.12 9.66 -1.27
C VAL A 149 -13.43 9.99 -2.60
N MET A 150 -13.29 9.00 -3.49
CA MET A 150 -12.76 9.19 -4.85
C MET A 150 -13.85 9.11 -5.92
N ARG A 151 -15.11 8.76 -5.58
CA ARG A 151 -16.26 8.86 -6.49
C ARG A 151 -16.36 10.29 -7.03
N ASN A 152 -16.48 10.44 -8.35
CA ASN A 152 -16.19 11.72 -9.03
C ASN A 152 -16.97 12.93 -8.47
N ASP A 153 -18.26 12.75 -8.16
CA ASP A 153 -19.12 13.79 -7.60
C ASP A 153 -18.70 14.23 -6.19
N ILE A 154 -18.31 13.28 -5.33
CA ILE A 154 -17.75 13.54 -4.00
C ILE A 154 -16.37 14.21 -4.11
N PHE A 155 -15.55 13.77 -5.06
CA PHE A 155 -14.23 14.32 -5.32
C PHE A 155 -14.30 15.77 -5.83
N GLU A 156 -15.21 16.06 -6.77
CA GLU A 156 -15.48 17.41 -7.29
C GLU A 156 -16.04 18.33 -6.20
N MET A 157 -17.03 17.87 -5.44
CA MET A 157 -17.59 18.60 -4.28
C MET A 157 -16.51 18.99 -3.27
N ARG A 158 -15.55 18.09 -2.98
CA ARG A 158 -14.43 18.36 -2.05
C ARG A 158 -13.37 19.31 -2.61
N ARG A 159 -13.35 19.57 -3.92
CA ARG A 159 -12.44 20.55 -4.53
C ARG A 159 -13.03 21.96 -4.53
N ASP A 160 -14.34 22.10 -4.67
CA ASP A 160 -15.07 23.38 -4.57
C ASP A 160 -14.94 24.01 -3.17
N PRO A 161 -14.29 25.18 -3.01
CA PRO A 161 -14.15 25.85 -1.73
C PRO A 161 -15.48 26.25 -1.08
N ALA A 162 -16.55 26.48 -1.86
CA ALA A 162 -17.86 26.85 -1.37
C ALA A 162 -18.70 25.65 -0.88
N ARG A 163 -18.21 24.42 -1.09
CA ARG A 163 -18.84 23.15 -0.67
C ARG A 163 -17.99 22.33 0.30
N LYS A 164 -16.88 22.89 0.79
CA LYS A 164 -16.14 22.34 1.94
C LYS A 164 -16.90 22.67 3.22
N ALA A 165 -17.30 21.63 3.95
CA ALA A 165 -17.69 21.69 5.35
C ALA A 165 -16.45 21.68 6.26
#